data_AF-A0AAU8JL71-F1
#
_entry.id   AF-A0AAU8JL71-F1
#
_cell.length_a   1.000
_cell.length_b   1.000
_cell.length_c   1.000
_cell.angle_alpha   90.00
_cell.angle_beta   90.00
_cell.angle_gamma   90.00
#
_symmetry.space_group_name_H-M   'P 1'
#
loop_
_entity.id
_entity.type
_entity.pdbx_description
1 polymer ?
#
loop_
_entity_poly.entity_id
_entity_poly.type
_entity_poly.pdbx_seq_one_letter_code
_entity_poly.pdbx_strand_id
1 'polypeptide(L)'
;MKIPEVTSKKICYLYSGLFLTSLIIFNLGFTVILKAQELFSVKIKFTDVYGNFAELIVSDPDVNYPLQEGSLMQKRDRHIAKMFEVMLLECGDNRSSSLAVTWRYKADQGKLDLGGYIISCETVHNAKEIYGLGLPEATLITRMRASGQLPVNQIVNIPTLKFDTSAKINRWLSFTNQFEPVLRPRNN
;
A
#
# COMPACT_ATOMS: atom_id res chain seq x y z
N MET A 1 -42.38 -37.54 -71.59
CA MET A 1 -41.56 -36.36 -71.93
C MET A 1 -40.87 -35.87 -70.66
N LYS A 2 -39.64 -35.35 -70.79
CA LYS A 2 -38.50 -35.34 -69.85
C LYS A 2 -38.70 -34.65 -68.46
N ILE A 3 -38.07 -35.25 -67.44
CA ILE A 3 -37.47 -34.66 -66.20
C ILE A 3 -36.15 -33.96 -66.63
N PRO A 4 -35.64 -32.82 -66.11
CA PRO A 4 -35.27 -32.54 -64.69
C PRO A 4 -35.57 -31.09 -64.20
N GLU A 5 -35.61 -30.79 -62.90
CA GLU A 5 -34.51 -30.59 -61.92
C GLU A 5 -33.51 -29.49 -62.37
N VAL A 6 -32.96 -28.78 -61.37
CA VAL A 6 -31.62 -28.14 -61.35
C VAL A 6 -31.61 -26.60 -61.17
N THR A 7 -31.42 -26.20 -59.90
CA THR A 7 -30.45 -25.17 -59.43
C THR A 7 -30.68 -23.71 -59.90
N SER A 8 -30.11 -22.65 -59.35
CA SER A 8 -28.84 -22.47 -58.64
C SER A 8 -28.88 -21.14 -57.90
N LYS A 9 -28.09 -21.10 -56.83
CA LYS A 9 -27.75 -20.00 -55.94
C LYS A 9 -27.50 -18.64 -56.65
N LYS A 10 -27.97 -17.54 -56.05
CA LYS A 10 -27.11 -16.53 -55.38
C LYS A 10 -27.89 -15.26 -54.94
N ILE A 11 -27.79 -15.00 -53.65
CA ILE A 11 -27.50 -13.70 -53.00
C ILE A 11 -28.50 -12.55 -53.20
N CYS A 12 -29.23 -12.24 -52.12
CA CYS A 12 -29.33 -10.88 -51.58
C CYS A 12 -29.57 -11.00 -50.06
N TYR A 13 -28.59 -10.57 -49.27
CA TYR A 13 -28.77 -10.37 -47.83
C TYR A 13 -29.62 -9.11 -47.62
N LEU A 14 -30.64 -9.19 -46.78
CA LEU A 14 -31.11 -8.06 -45.97
C LEU A 14 -32.03 -8.58 -44.86
N TYR A 15 -31.72 -8.12 -43.64
CA TYR A 15 -32.42 -8.30 -42.36
C TYR A 15 -32.25 -9.65 -41.64
N SER A 16 -31.08 -9.83 -41.02
CA SER A 16 -30.85 -10.82 -39.97
C SER A 16 -31.37 -10.32 -38.62
N GLY A 17 -32.61 -10.70 -38.28
CA GLY A 17 -33.03 -10.90 -36.89
C GLY A 17 -32.88 -12.39 -36.57
N LEU A 18 -31.76 -12.76 -35.97
CA LEU A 18 -31.37 -14.12 -35.54
C LEU A 18 -30.60 -13.94 -34.22
N PHE A 19 -30.60 -14.81 -33.20
CA PHE A 19 -31.24 -16.10 -32.98
C PHE A 19 -31.07 -16.43 -31.48
N LEU A 20 -31.90 -17.34 -30.99
CA LEU A 20 -31.66 -18.12 -29.78
C LEU A 20 -30.36 -18.94 -29.84
N THR A 21 -29.94 -19.35 -28.64
CA THR A 21 -29.24 -20.60 -28.24
C THR A 21 -27.75 -20.54 -27.88
N SER A 22 -27.50 -21.06 -26.67
CA SER A 22 -26.28 -21.67 -26.13
C SER A 22 -24.95 -20.96 -26.25
N LEU A 23 -24.45 -20.49 -25.11
CA LEU A 23 -23.01 -20.44 -24.87
C LEU A 23 -22.70 -20.53 -23.37
N ILE A 24 -22.55 -21.77 -22.88
CA ILE A 24 -21.70 -22.05 -21.72
C ILE A 24 -20.28 -21.69 -22.16
N ILE A 25 -19.78 -20.55 -21.70
CA ILE A 25 -18.37 -20.16 -21.84
C ILE A 25 -17.82 -19.79 -20.47
N PHE A 26 -16.86 -20.63 -20.06
CA PHE A 26 -15.72 -20.35 -19.19
C PHE A 26 -15.99 -19.83 -17.76
N ASN A 27 -16.22 -20.81 -16.87
CA ASN A 27 -15.39 -20.87 -15.65
C ASN A 27 -13.91 -20.88 -16.07
N LEU A 28 -13.05 -20.16 -15.33
CA LEU A 28 -11.63 -19.80 -15.58
C LEU A 28 -11.49 -18.39 -16.18
N GLY A 29 -11.36 -17.37 -15.33
CA GLY A 29 -10.79 -16.10 -15.77
C GLY A 29 -11.15 -14.84 -14.98
N PHE A 30 -12.11 -14.89 -14.05
CA PHE A 30 -12.48 -13.72 -13.25
C PHE A 30 -12.12 -13.91 -11.78
N THR A 31 -10.84 -14.17 -11.54
CA THR A 31 -10.21 -13.89 -10.24
C THR A 31 -9.03 -12.94 -10.47
N VAL A 32 -9.23 -11.94 -11.34
CA VAL A 32 -8.52 -10.68 -11.14
C VAL A 32 -9.23 -10.01 -9.97
N ILE A 33 -8.94 -10.49 -8.75
CA ILE A 33 -9.24 -9.73 -7.55
C ILE A 33 -8.54 -8.39 -7.77
N LEU A 34 -9.35 -7.36 -7.88
CA LEU A 34 -8.98 -5.95 -7.93
C LEU A 34 -7.77 -5.71 -7.02
N LYS A 35 -6.58 -5.58 -7.61
CA LYS A 35 -5.44 -4.86 -7.01
C LYS A 35 -5.72 -3.34 -7.02
N ALA A 36 -6.91 -2.96 -6.60
CA ALA A 36 -7.27 -1.59 -6.29
C ALA A 36 -7.29 -1.44 -4.77
N GLN A 37 -6.21 -1.88 -4.11
CA GLN A 37 -6.06 -1.74 -2.67
C GLN A 37 -5.56 -0.32 -2.39
N GLU A 38 -6.51 0.58 -2.11
CA GLU A 38 -6.40 1.79 -1.28
C GLU A 38 -5.04 2.53 -1.23
N LEU A 39 -4.40 2.72 -2.37
CA LEU A 39 -3.08 3.35 -2.51
C LEU A 39 -3.04 4.87 -2.20
N PHE A 40 -4.11 5.42 -1.62
CA PHE A 40 -4.26 6.87 -1.40
C PHE A 40 -4.67 7.28 0.03
N SER A 41 -4.71 6.35 1.00
CA SER A 41 -5.06 6.71 2.38
C SER A 41 -3.89 7.21 3.22
N VAL A 42 -2.63 7.03 2.78
CA VAL A 42 -1.44 7.36 3.57
C VAL A 42 -0.75 8.63 3.08
N LYS A 43 -0.49 9.56 3.99
CA LYS A 43 0.29 10.78 3.77
C LYS A 43 1.46 10.84 4.73
N ILE A 44 2.63 11.20 4.23
CA ILE A 44 3.84 11.35 5.04
C ILE A 44 4.27 12.80 5.03
N LYS A 45 4.54 13.35 6.22
CA LYS A 45 4.98 14.73 6.35
C LYS A 45 6.21 14.82 7.26
N PHE A 46 7.36 15.20 6.71
CA PHE A 46 8.50 15.63 7.52
C PHE A 46 8.26 17.06 7.99
N THR A 47 8.22 17.25 9.31
CA THR A 47 7.76 18.47 9.99
C THR A 47 8.88 19.44 10.35
N ASP A 48 10.14 19.02 10.25
CA ASP A 48 11.30 19.87 10.38
C ASP A 48 12.17 19.82 9.11
N VAL A 49 13.10 20.78 9.01
CA VAL A 49 14.00 20.90 7.85
C VAL A 49 15.08 19.81 7.85
N TYR A 50 15.39 19.27 9.03
CA TYR A 50 16.42 18.25 9.22
C TYR A 50 15.90 16.82 9.06
N GLY A 51 14.59 16.62 8.98
CA GLY A 51 13.96 15.31 8.82
C GLY A 51 13.88 14.49 10.11
N ASN A 52 14.14 15.06 11.29
CA ASN A 52 14.12 14.32 12.56
C ASN A 52 12.69 14.05 13.06
N PHE A 53 11.70 14.80 12.57
CA PHE A 53 10.30 14.65 12.97
C PHE A 53 9.41 14.40 11.76
N ALA A 54 8.68 13.30 11.76
CA ALA A 54 7.75 12.95 10.70
C ALA A 54 6.34 12.65 11.23
N GLU A 55 5.33 12.83 10.40
CA GLU A 55 3.97 12.38 10.66
C GLU A 55 3.55 11.36 9.60
N LEU A 56 3.01 10.23 10.05
CA LEU A 56 2.23 9.32 9.22
C LEU A 56 0.75 9.63 9.46
N ILE A 57 0.05 10.09 8.44
CA ILE A 57 -1.37 10.43 8.51
C ILE A 57 -2.12 9.45 7.62
N VAL A 58 -3.04 8.69 8.22
CA VAL A 58 -3.87 7.73 7.49
C VAL A 58 -5.34 8.13 7.53
N SER A 59 -6.07 7.84 6.45
CA SER A 59 -7.51 8.10 6.39
C SER A 59 -8.34 7.08 7.20
N ASP A 60 -7.78 5.91 7.50
CA ASP A 60 -8.46 4.87 8.25
C ASP A 60 -8.84 5.34 9.67
N PRO A 61 -10.13 5.25 10.06
CA PRO A 61 -10.56 5.62 11.40
C PRO A 61 -10.29 4.52 12.43
N ASP A 62 -10.29 3.25 12.01
CA ASP A 62 -9.95 2.12 12.88
C ASP A 62 -8.78 1.32 12.31
N VAL A 63 -7.65 1.43 13.01
CA VAL A 63 -6.38 0.84 12.60
C VAL A 63 -6.15 -0.55 13.20
N ASN A 64 -7.01 -0.98 14.13
CA ASN A 64 -6.89 -2.29 14.78
C ASN A 64 -7.66 -3.39 14.03
N TYR A 65 -8.42 -3.02 12.99
CA TYR A 65 -9.07 -3.99 12.11
C TYR A 65 -8.05 -4.72 11.22
N PRO A 66 -8.34 -5.99 10.85
CA PRO A 66 -7.58 -6.71 9.85
C PRO A 66 -7.46 -5.93 8.53
N LEU A 67 -6.34 -6.09 7.82
CA LEU A 67 -6.13 -5.50 6.49
C LEU A 67 -7.19 -5.91 5.46
N GLN A 68 -7.62 -7.16 5.56
CA GLN A 68 -8.64 -7.79 4.75
C GLN A 68 -9.19 -8.98 5.53
N GLU A 69 -10.33 -9.51 5.08
CA GLU A 69 -10.93 -10.70 5.66
C GLU A 69 -9.91 -11.87 5.69
N GLY A 70 -9.81 -12.55 6.84
CA GLY A 70 -8.86 -13.64 7.06
C GLY A 70 -7.40 -13.23 7.27
N SER A 71 -7.06 -11.93 7.22
CA SER A 71 -5.71 -11.46 7.52
C SER A 71 -5.42 -11.50 9.03
N LEU A 72 -4.26 -12.05 9.40
CA LEU A 72 -3.74 -11.91 10.77
C LEU A 72 -3.19 -10.51 11.04
N MET A 73 -2.80 -9.80 9.99
CA MET A 73 -2.19 -8.48 10.09
C MET A 73 -3.25 -7.40 10.12
N GLN A 74 -3.14 -6.49 11.09
CA GLN A 74 -3.99 -5.33 11.25
C GLN A 74 -3.50 -4.18 10.37
N LYS A 75 -4.36 -3.20 10.12
CA LYS A 75 -3.99 -1.96 9.40
C LYS A 75 -2.79 -1.26 10.06
N ARG A 76 -2.79 -1.17 11.39
CA ARG A 76 -1.69 -0.62 12.21
C ARG A 76 -0.34 -1.24 11.85
N ASP A 77 -0.27 -2.57 11.70
CA ASP A 77 0.98 -3.27 11.41
C ASP A 77 1.57 -2.86 10.06
N ARG A 78 0.73 -2.62 9.05
CA ARG A 78 1.19 -2.10 7.75
C ARG A 78 1.57 -0.64 7.79
N HIS A 79 0.86 0.15 8.58
CA HIS A 79 1.20 1.56 8.76
C HIS A 79 2.57 1.71 9.43
N ILE A 80 2.88 0.90 10.45
CA ILE A 80 4.23 0.83 11.02
C ILE A 80 5.24 0.37 9.96
N ALA A 81 4.91 -0.64 9.15
CA ALA A 81 5.79 -1.09 8.07
C ALA A 81 6.09 0.04 7.08
N LYS A 82 5.09 0.88 6.74
CA LYS A 82 5.28 2.03 5.86
C LYS A 82 6.25 3.07 6.44
N MET A 83 6.24 3.30 7.76
CA MET A 83 7.23 4.18 8.40
C MET A 83 8.66 3.62 8.21
N PHE A 84 8.83 2.30 8.39
CA PHE A 84 10.11 1.63 8.15
C PHE A 84 10.55 1.71 6.68
N GLU A 85 9.63 1.48 5.75
CA GLU A 85 9.88 1.57 4.30
C GLU A 85 10.36 2.95 3.89
N VAL A 86 9.77 4.01 4.44
CA VAL A 86 10.17 5.40 4.16
C VAL A 86 11.51 5.72 4.81
N MET A 87 11.76 5.21 6.01
CA MET A 87 13.06 5.36 6.66
C MET A 87 14.20 4.71 5.86
N LEU A 88 13.95 3.66 5.06
CA LEU A 88 14.97 3.11 4.17
C LEU A 88 15.50 4.14 3.18
N LEU A 89 14.64 5.07 2.72
CA LEU A 89 15.05 6.17 1.86
C LEU A 89 15.93 7.17 2.61
N GLU A 90 15.55 7.54 3.84
CA GLU A 90 16.28 8.53 4.65
C GLU A 90 17.64 8.00 5.14
N CYS A 91 17.70 6.72 5.49
CA CYS A 91 18.92 6.09 6.00
C CYS A 91 19.95 5.79 4.89
N GLY A 92 19.48 5.67 3.64
CA GLY A 92 20.31 5.20 2.53
C GLY A 92 20.90 3.81 2.84
N ASP A 93 22.16 3.61 2.48
CA ASP A 93 22.89 2.36 2.75
C ASP A 93 23.77 2.42 4.02
N ASN A 94 23.77 3.54 4.75
CA ASN A 94 24.62 3.72 5.93
C ASN A 94 23.95 3.21 7.21
N ARG A 95 24.19 1.94 7.53
CA ARG A 95 23.71 1.30 8.76
C ARG A 95 24.18 1.99 10.04
N SER A 96 25.38 2.57 10.04
CA SER A 96 25.97 3.26 11.20
C SER A 96 25.49 4.69 11.34
N SER A 97 24.52 5.12 10.54
CA SER A 97 23.90 6.43 10.70
C SER A 97 23.25 6.53 12.08
N SER A 98 23.62 7.56 12.84
CA SER A 98 22.98 7.90 14.10
C SER A 98 21.60 8.55 13.91
N LEU A 99 21.09 8.62 12.67
CA LEU A 99 19.79 9.16 12.37
C LEU A 99 18.70 8.28 12.99
N ALA A 100 17.83 8.93 13.76
CA ALA A 100 16.57 8.39 14.22
C ALA A 100 15.48 9.43 13.99
N VAL A 101 14.33 8.98 13.49
CA VAL A 101 13.20 9.86 13.23
C VAL A 101 12.12 9.59 14.27
N THR A 102 11.63 10.67 14.86
CA THR A 102 10.45 10.66 15.71
C THR A 102 9.22 10.78 14.82
N TRP A 103 8.49 9.68 14.69
CA TRP A 103 7.24 9.59 13.97
C TRP A 103 6.07 9.93 14.86
N ARG A 104 5.09 10.67 14.35
CA ARG A 104 3.76 10.80 14.92
C ARG A 104 2.74 10.10 14.05
N TYR A 105 2.04 9.15 14.63
CA TYR A 105 1.07 8.35 13.91
C TYR A 105 -0.33 8.90 14.14
N LYS A 106 -1.02 9.33 13.09
CA LYS A 106 -2.38 9.86 13.17
C LYS A 106 -3.33 9.10 12.24
N ALA A 107 -4.49 8.76 12.77
CA ALA A 107 -5.62 8.13 12.08
C ALA A 107 -6.78 9.12 11.89
N ASP A 108 -7.84 8.67 11.21
CA ASP A 108 -9.02 9.49 10.86
C ASP A 108 -8.60 10.85 10.24
N GLN A 109 -7.78 10.80 9.20
CA GLN A 109 -7.28 11.97 8.48
C GLN A 109 -6.54 12.98 9.36
N GLY A 110 -5.94 12.53 10.45
CA GLY A 110 -5.18 13.37 11.37
C GLY A 110 -5.92 13.74 12.66
N LYS A 111 -7.20 13.34 12.81
CA LYS A 111 -8.00 13.67 14.00
C LYS A 111 -7.66 12.83 15.22
N LEU A 112 -7.21 11.59 15.01
CA LEU A 112 -6.87 10.67 16.09
C LEU A 112 -5.34 10.50 16.19
N ASP A 113 -4.71 11.05 17.22
CA ASP A 113 -3.27 10.82 17.50
C ASP A 113 -3.10 9.46 18.19
N LEU A 114 -2.34 8.57 17.56
CA LEU A 114 -2.06 7.21 18.03
C LEU A 114 -0.71 7.09 18.75
N GLY A 115 -0.06 8.22 19.03
CA GLY A 115 1.22 8.26 19.73
C GLY A 115 2.40 8.52 18.80
N GLY A 116 3.59 8.63 19.42
CA GLY A 116 4.84 8.83 18.71
C GLY A 116 5.80 7.66 18.86
N TYR A 117 6.50 7.33 17.79
CA TYR A 117 7.43 6.22 17.69
C TYR A 117 8.82 6.76 17.31
N ILE A 118 9.89 6.13 17.80
CA ILE A 118 11.25 6.46 17.36
C ILE A 118 11.76 5.29 16.53
N ILE A 119 12.17 5.57 15.30
CA ILE A 119 12.71 4.57 14.38
C ILE A 119 14.12 4.99 14.00
N SER A 120 15.10 4.13 14.31
CA SER A 120 16.51 4.34 13.97
C SER A 120 16.86 3.66 12.65
N CYS A 121 17.93 4.12 12.00
CA CYS A 121 18.46 3.45 10.81
C CYS A 121 18.90 2.02 11.08
N GLU A 122 19.45 1.72 12.26
CA GLU A 122 19.83 0.35 12.63
C GLU A 122 18.61 -0.58 12.60
N THR A 123 17.50 -0.19 13.25
CA THR A 123 16.28 -1.02 13.28
C THR A 123 15.69 -1.21 11.88
N VAL A 124 15.81 -0.20 11.02
CA VAL A 124 15.31 -0.21 9.64
C VAL A 124 16.14 -1.16 8.76
N HIS A 125 17.46 -1.12 8.87
CA HIS A 125 18.33 -2.05 8.16
C HIS A 125 18.13 -3.50 8.63
N ASN A 126 17.95 -3.72 9.93
CA ASN A 126 17.60 -5.05 10.46
C ASN A 126 16.28 -5.55 9.85
N ALA A 127 15.26 -4.69 9.72
CA ALA A 127 14.02 -5.04 9.05
C ALA A 127 14.24 -5.39 7.57
N LYS A 128 15.01 -4.58 6.82
CA LYS A 128 15.38 -4.87 5.42
C LYS A 128 16.05 -6.24 5.27
N GLU A 129 16.98 -6.58 6.15
CA GLU A 129 17.70 -7.87 6.14
C GLU A 129 16.76 -9.05 6.42
N ILE A 130 15.86 -8.92 7.40
CA ILE A 130 14.94 -9.99 7.81
C ILE A 130 13.84 -10.23 6.77
N TYR A 131 13.20 -9.16 6.29
CA TYR A 131 12.01 -9.26 5.46
C TYR A 131 12.35 -9.24 3.96
N GLY A 132 13.44 -8.58 3.57
CA GLY A 132 13.72 -8.25 2.19
C GLY A 132 12.76 -7.18 1.65
N LEU A 133 13.01 -6.76 0.41
CA LEU A 133 12.21 -5.74 -0.27
C LEU A 133 11.37 -6.36 -1.39
N GLY A 134 10.14 -5.89 -1.50
CA GLY A 134 9.18 -6.21 -2.54
C GLY A 134 9.11 -5.12 -3.60
N LEU A 135 7.99 -5.10 -4.33
CA LEU A 135 7.76 -4.10 -5.36
C LEU A 135 7.60 -2.70 -4.73
N PRO A 136 8.15 -1.65 -5.38
CA PRO A 136 7.94 -0.28 -4.92
C PRO A 136 6.48 0.16 -5.01
N GLU A 137 6.10 1.02 -4.07
CA GLU A 137 4.78 1.65 -3.97
C GLU A 137 4.92 3.18 -4.04
N ALA A 138 4.13 3.83 -4.89
CA ALA A 138 4.12 5.29 -5.01
C ALA A 138 3.55 5.91 -3.72
N THR A 139 4.36 6.74 -3.06
CA THR A 139 4.02 7.34 -1.77
C THR A 139 4.17 8.85 -1.84
N LEU A 140 3.16 9.60 -1.38
CA LEU A 140 3.22 11.05 -1.27
C LEU A 140 3.95 11.46 0.02
N ILE A 141 5.10 12.13 -0.15
CA ILE A 141 5.90 12.72 0.92
C ILE A 141 5.85 14.24 0.81
N THR A 142 5.46 14.90 1.88
CA THR A 142 5.58 16.35 2.07
C THR A 142 6.81 16.63 2.94
N ARG A 143 7.70 17.50 2.48
CA ARG A 143 8.86 17.95 3.27
C ARG A 143 8.77 19.43 3.57
N MET A 144 8.96 19.78 4.84
CA MET A 144 9.16 21.17 5.23
C MET A 144 10.48 21.71 4.67
N ARG A 145 10.51 23.00 4.37
CA ARG A 145 11.69 23.74 3.95
C ARG A 145 12.03 24.81 4.97
N ALA A 146 13.19 25.45 4.77
CA ALA A 146 13.62 26.59 5.57
C ALA A 146 12.53 27.69 5.64
N SER A 147 12.58 28.49 6.70
CA SER A 147 11.58 29.53 6.97
C SER A 147 11.32 30.41 5.74
N GLY A 148 10.04 30.63 5.44
CA GLY A 148 9.59 31.41 4.28
C GLY A 148 9.43 30.62 2.98
N GLN A 149 9.80 29.34 2.94
CA GLN A 149 9.57 28.48 1.77
C GLN A 149 8.36 27.57 1.96
N LEU A 150 7.58 27.40 0.88
CA LEU A 150 6.48 26.45 0.86
C LEU A 150 7.00 25.00 1.01
N PRO A 151 6.24 24.13 1.69
CA PRO A 151 6.53 22.70 1.71
C PRO A 151 6.56 22.11 0.30
N VAL A 152 7.38 21.08 0.10
CA VAL A 152 7.45 20.37 -1.19
C VAL A 152 6.70 19.06 -1.08
N ASN A 153 5.82 18.81 -2.03
CA ASN A 153 5.17 17.53 -2.22
C ASN A 153 5.90 16.73 -3.30
N GLN A 154 6.25 15.49 -2.98
CA GLN A 154 6.95 14.58 -3.89
C GLN A 154 6.28 13.22 -3.85
N ILE A 155 6.05 12.63 -5.02
CA ILE A 155 5.64 11.23 -5.12
C ILE A 155 6.92 10.42 -5.34
N VAL A 156 7.19 9.50 -4.43
CA VAL A 156 8.40 8.65 -4.45
C VAL A 156 7.99 7.19 -4.49
N ASN A 157 8.64 6.39 -5.33
CA ASN A 157 8.44 4.95 -5.36
C ASN A 157 9.29 4.31 -4.26
N ILE A 158 8.64 3.85 -3.19
CA ILE A 158 9.32 3.31 -2.01
C ILE A 158 9.20 1.79 -2.03
N PRO A 159 10.32 1.04 -2.05
CA PRO A 159 10.29 -0.42 -1.90
C PRO A 159 9.55 -0.84 -0.62
N THR A 160 8.70 -1.85 -0.74
CA THR A 160 7.88 -2.33 0.38
C THR A 160 8.55 -3.48 1.13
N LEU A 161 8.29 -3.66 2.42
CA LEU A 161 8.75 -4.86 3.14
C LEU A 161 7.98 -6.09 2.64
N LYS A 162 8.72 -7.18 2.38
CA LYS A 162 8.16 -8.40 1.78
C LYS A 162 7.67 -9.40 2.84
N PHE A 163 6.35 -9.48 3.02
CA PHE A 163 5.68 -10.41 3.92
C PHE A 163 5.12 -11.63 3.17
N ASP A 164 6.00 -12.39 2.49
CA ASP A 164 5.66 -13.49 1.58
C ASP A 164 5.51 -14.86 2.25
N THR A 165 5.76 -14.95 3.56
CA THR A 165 5.65 -16.20 4.32
C THR A 165 4.99 -15.95 5.67
N SER A 166 4.27 -16.96 6.17
CA SER A 166 3.64 -16.89 7.51
C SER A 166 4.67 -16.67 8.62
N ALA A 167 5.90 -17.18 8.47
CA ALA A 167 6.98 -16.96 9.41
C ALA A 167 7.37 -15.46 9.51
N LYS A 168 7.50 -14.77 8.36
CA LYS A 168 7.75 -13.33 8.34
C LYS A 168 6.57 -12.54 8.88
N ILE A 169 5.34 -12.91 8.53
CA ILE A 169 4.13 -12.27 9.07
C ILE A 169 4.13 -12.38 10.60
N ASN A 170 4.25 -13.58 11.16
CA ASN A 170 4.23 -13.81 12.60
C ASN A 170 5.36 -13.07 13.33
N ARG A 171 6.55 -13.02 12.72
CA ARG A 171 7.68 -12.27 13.28
C ARG A 171 7.40 -10.76 13.31
N TRP A 172 6.80 -10.22 12.25
CA TRP A 172 6.41 -8.82 12.20
C TRP A 172 5.35 -8.49 13.25
N LEU A 173 4.33 -9.34 13.39
CA LEU A 173 3.30 -9.18 14.42
C LEU A 173 3.89 -9.22 15.83
N SER A 174 4.83 -10.13 16.09
CA SER A 174 5.54 -10.16 17.38
C SER A 174 6.31 -8.86 17.64
N PHE A 175 6.90 -8.27 16.59
CA PHE A 175 7.61 -7.00 16.69
C PHE A 175 6.62 -5.84 16.94
N THR A 176 5.59 -5.69 16.13
CA THR A 176 4.64 -4.55 16.22
C THR A 176 3.80 -4.58 17.50
N ASN A 177 3.52 -5.76 18.05
CA ASN A 177 2.88 -5.91 19.35
C ASN A 177 3.72 -5.36 20.51
N GLN A 178 5.05 -5.41 20.39
CA GLN A 178 5.99 -4.87 21.39
C GLN A 178 6.47 -3.46 21.03
N PHE A 179 6.19 -3.00 19.81
CA PHE A 179 6.55 -1.67 19.33
C PHE A 179 5.51 -0.67 19.80
N GLU A 180 5.68 -0.21 21.04
CA GLU A 180 4.78 0.75 21.69
C GLU A 180 5.21 2.21 21.43
N PRO A 181 4.25 3.15 21.41
CA PRO A 181 4.56 4.56 21.27
C PRO A 181 5.31 5.09 22.51
N VAL A 182 6.47 5.70 22.29
CA VAL A 182 7.27 6.35 23.32
C VAL A 182 6.74 7.73 23.69
N LEU A 183 5.95 8.36 22.80
CA LEU A 183 5.25 9.60 23.10
C LEU A 183 3.75 9.34 23.19
N ARG A 184 3.12 9.85 24.26
CA ARG A 184 1.66 9.73 24.45
C ARG A 184 0.88 10.44 23.35
N PRO A 185 -0.33 9.97 23.00
CA PRO A 185 -1.30 10.73 22.22
C PRO A 185 -1.47 12.15 22.76
N ARG A 186 -1.53 13.14 21.88
CA ARG A 186 -2.00 14.48 22.27
C ARG A 186 -3.52 14.45 22.29
N ASN A 187 -4.10 14.65 23.47
CA ASN A 187 -5.52 14.96 23.56
C ASN A 187 -5.69 16.40 23.07
N ASN A 188 -6.41 16.58 21.96
CA ASN A 188 -6.88 17.90 21.53
C ASN A 188 -8.08 18.33 22.37
#